data_AF-A0A925Q361-F1
#
_entry.id   AF-A0A925Q361-F1
#
_cell.length_a   1.000
_cell.length_b   1.000
_cell.length_c   1.000
_cell.angle_alpha   90.00
_cell.angle_beta   90.00
_cell.angle_gamma   90.00
#
_symmetry.space_group_name_H-M   'P 1'
#
loop_
_entity.id
_entity.type
_entity.pdbx_description
1 polymer ?
#
loop_
_entity_poly.entity_id
_entity_poly.type
_entity_poly.pdbx_seq_one_letter_code
_entity_poly.pdbx_strand_id
1 'polypeptide(L)'
;DQGRSRVMLRNRGHLRVYGDPATGRFLGAEMVGPDAEHIGHLLAWALQAGMTVSQMLDMPFYHPVVEEGLRTALRDLHAAIARAAIGDRPLVRGQTSNERDRRRTETPA
;
A
#
# COMPACT_ATOMS: atom_id res chain seq x y z
N ASP A 1 -8.77 4.35 7.12
CA ASP A 1 -8.66 5.70 7.69
C ASP A 1 -7.30 5.79 8.36
N GLN A 2 -6.44 6.72 7.93
CA GLN A 2 -5.02 6.77 8.30
C GLN A 2 -4.83 7.67 9.54
N GLY A 3 -5.16 7.14 10.71
CA GLY A 3 -5.28 7.94 11.94
C GLY A 3 -3.98 8.64 12.32
N ARG A 4 -2.83 7.97 12.20
CA ARG A 4 -1.54 8.48 12.67
C ARG A 4 -0.87 9.47 11.71
N SER A 5 -1.01 9.27 10.40
CA SER A 5 -0.50 10.21 9.38
C SER A 5 -1.18 11.58 9.48
N ARG A 6 -2.44 11.61 9.95
CA ARG A 6 -3.20 12.83 10.23
C ARG A 6 -2.78 13.51 11.53
N VAL A 7 -2.38 12.74 12.55
CA VAL A 7 -1.88 13.23 13.85
C VAL A 7 -0.45 13.76 13.78
N MET A 8 0.39 13.27 12.85
CA MET A 8 1.80 13.66 12.72
C MET A 8 2.10 14.75 11.68
N LEU A 9 1.10 15.34 11.01
CA LEU A 9 1.26 16.33 9.93
C LEU A 9 2.19 15.88 8.76
N ARG A 10 2.45 14.57 8.63
CA ARG A 10 3.32 13.95 7.59
C ARG A 10 2.50 13.22 6.54
N ASN A 11 1.37 13.77 6.14
CA ASN A 11 0.37 13.12 5.30
C ASN A 11 0.65 13.25 3.78
N ARG A 12 1.91 13.46 3.40
CA ARG A 12 2.33 13.58 1.99
C ARG A 12 3.20 12.39 1.60
N GLY A 13 2.72 11.60 0.66
CA GLY A 13 3.45 10.45 0.14
C GLY A 13 2.61 9.61 -0.80
N HIS A 14 3.28 8.77 -1.58
CA HIS A 14 2.68 7.77 -2.44
C HIS A 14 3.36 6.43 -2.20
N LEU A 15 2.55 5.38 -2.09
CA LEU A 15 3.00 4.01 -2.03
C LEU A 15 2.31 3.22 -3.14
N ARG A 16 3.11 2.45 -3.88
CA ARG A 16 2.68 1.51 -4.91
C ARG A 16 3.22 0.15 -4.55
N VAL A 17 2.39 -0.88 -4.65
CA VAL A 17 2.79 -2.27 -4.45
C VAL A 17 2.41 -3.09 -5.66
N TYR A 18 3.27 -4.03 -6.02
CA TYR A 18 3.18 -4.86 -7.21
C TYR A 18 3.09 -6.33 -6.82
N GLY A 19 2.24 -7.08 -7.53
CA GLY A 19 2.09 -8.50 -7.30
C GLY A 19 1.84 -9.26 -8.59
N ASP A 20 2.24 -10.53 -8.57
CA ASP A 20 1.97 -11.48 -9.64
C ASP A 20 0.49 -11.91 -9.56
N PRO A 21 -0.31 -11.68 -10.61
CA PRO A 21 -1.71 -12.07 -10.63
C PRO A 21 -1.95 -13.57 -10.67
N ALA A 22 -1.03 -14.36 -11.24
CA ALA A 22 -1.20 -15.81 -11.34
C ALA A 22 -0.93 -16.50 -10.00
N THR A 23 0.07 -16.02 -9.26
CA THR A 23 0.52 -16.68 -8.01
C THR A 23 0.16 -15.92 -6.75
N GLY A 24 -0.24 -14.64 -6.87
CA GLY A 24 -0.45 -13.75 -5.72
C GLY A 24 0.85 -13.31 -5.03
N ARG A 25 2.03 -13.62 -5.57
CA ARG A 25 3.32 -13.26 -4.98
C ARG A 25 3.55 -11.76 -4.98
N PHE A 26 4.11 -11.25 -3.90
CA PHE A 26 4.59 -9.87 -3.84
C PHE A 26 5.86 -9.73 -4.69
N LEU A 27 5.89 -8.72 -5.57
CA LEU A 27 7.00 -8.50 -6.52
C LEU A 27 7.83 -7.25 -6.17
N GLY A 28 7.28 -6.33 -5.38
CA GLY A 28 8.00 -5.13 -4.98
C GLY A 28 7.10 -3.92 -4.74
N ALA A 29 7.73 -2.80 -4.42
CA ALA A 29 7.02 -1.55 -4.13
C ALA A 29 7.85 -0.32 -4.49
N GLU A 30 7.17 0.79 -4.73
CA GLU A 30 7.73 2.13 -4.82
C GLU A 30 7.09 3.00 -3.74
N MET A 31 7.91 3.70 -2.96
CA MET A 31 7.42 4.58 -1.91
C MET A 31 8.14 5.92 -1.91
N VAL A 32 7.38 6.99 -1.77
CA VAL A 32 7.86 8.31 -1.36
C VAL A 32 7.00 8.79 -0.21
N GLY A 33 7.59 9.24 0.88
CA GLY A 33 6.85 9.63 2.07
C GLY A 33 7.68 9.47 3.34
N PRO A 34 7.10 9.80 4.51
CA PRO A 34 7.77 9.62 5.78
C PRO A 34 8.05 8.13 6.07
N ASP A 35 9.16 7.87 6.77
CA ASP A 35 9.54 6.55 7.28
C ASP A 35 9.64 5.47 6.17
N ALA A 36 9.88 5.90 4.93
CA ALA A 36 10.02 5.02 3.77
C ALA A 36 11.20 4.05 3.92
N GLU A 37 12.23 4.41 4.69
CA GLU A 37 13.36 3.54 5.03
C GLU A 37 12.94 2.32 5.85
N HIS A 38 12.07 2.51 6.85
CA HIS A 38 11.59 1.41 7.70
C HIS A 38 10.62 0.50 6.94
N ILE A 39 9.68 1.11 6.20
CA ILE A 39 8.73 0.38 5.37
C ILE A 39 9.46 -0.35 4.23
N GLY A 40 10.47 0.28 3.63
CA GLY A 40 11.33 -0.32 2.63
C GLY A 40 12.03 -1.57 3.14
N HIS A 41 12.58 -1.54 4.36
CA HIS A 41 13.23 -2.70 4.97
C HIS A 41 12.26 -3.87 5.18
N LEU A 42 11.06 -3.59 5.69
CA LEU A 42 10.02 -4.59 5.88
C LEU A 42 9.60 -5.25 4.54
N LEU A 43 9.41 -4.43 3.50
CA LEU A 43 9.05 -4.92 2.17
C LEU A 43 10.18 -5.71 1.52
N ALA A 44 11.44 -5.34 1.77
CA ALA A 44 12.60 -6.10 1.30
C ALA A 44 12.63 -7.50 1.92
N TRP A 45 12.34 -7.64 3.22
CA TRP A 45 12.23 -8.95 3.86
C TRP A 45 11.06 -9.78 3.32
N ALA A 46 9.89 -9.17 3.13
CA ALA A 46 8.73 -9.87 2.56
C ALA A 46 9.03 -10.38 1.13
N LEU A 47 9.73 -9.58 0.33
CA LEU A 47 10.18 -9.95 -1.01
C LEU A 47 11.19 -11.10 -0.96
N GLN A 48 12.20 -11.01 -0.10
CA GLN A 48 13.22 -12.05 0.07
C GLN A 48 12.62 -13.36 0.56
N ALA A 49 11.64 -13.31 1.47
CA ALA A 49 10.89 -14.46 1.95
C ALA A 49 9.89 -15.01 0.91
N GLY A 50 9.71 -14.30 -0.21
CA GLY A 50 8.87 -14.77 -1.31
C GLY A 50 7.37 -14.78 -1.01
N MET A 51 6.92 -13.95 -0.08
CA MET A 51 5.56 -13.96 0.46
C MET A 51 4.49 -13.61 -0.59
N THR A 52 3.30 -14.16 -0.41
CA THR A 52 2.10 -13.71 -1.13
C THR A 52 1.47 -12.50 -0.45
N VAL A 53 0.71 -11.71 -1.21
CA VAL A 53 -0.01 -10.55 -0.68
C VAL A 53 -1.00 -10.97 0.42
N SER A 54 -1.61 -12.16 0.31
CA SER A 54 -2.48 -12.70 1.36
C SER A 54 -1.71 -12.97 2.66
N GLN A 55 -0.56 -13.64 2.57
CA GLN A 55 0.28 -13.89 3.75
C GLN A 55 0.73 -12.59 4.41
N MET A 56 1.08 -11.58 3.62
CA MET A 56 1.43 -10.25 4.15
C MET A 56 0.26 -9.58 4.87
N LEU A 57 -0.99 -9.83 4.46
CA LEU A 57 -2.19 -9.30 5.11
C LEU A 57 -2.56 -10.04 6.41
N ASP A 58 -2.14 -11.30 6.54
CA ASP A 58 -2.32 -12.12 7.74
C ASP A 58 -1.30 -11.77 8.85
N MET A 59 -0.19 -11.11 8.48
CA MET A 59 0.79 -10.63 9.44
C MET A 59 0.24 -9.51 10.33
N PRO A 60 0.69 -9.40 11.60
CA PRO A 60 0.21 -8.39 12.51
C PRO A 60 0.61 -6.98 12.06
N PHE A 61 -0.39 -6.12 11.83
CA PHE A 61 -0.22 -4.67 11.69
C PHE A 61 -0.54 -4.01 13.03
N TYR A 62 0.47 -3.62 13.80
CA TYR A 62 0.26 -2.95 15.09
C TYR A 62 -0.37 -1.56 14.89
N HIS A 63 -1.15 -1.05 15.85
CA HIS A 63 -1.82 0.27 15.75
C HIS A 63 -1.41 1.18 16.92
N PRO A 64 -1.32 2.52 16.75
CA PRO A 64 -1.44 3.28 15.49
C PRO A 64 -0.07 3.42 14.80
N VAL A 65 0.11 3.19 13.50
CA VAL A 65 1.43 3.30 12.80
C VAL A 65 1.26 3.75 11.33
N VAL A 66 2.34 4.16 10.64
CA VAL A 66 2.32 4.64 9.23
C VAL A 66 1.98 3.50 8.25
N GLU A 67 2.22 2.26 8.67
CA GLU A 67 2.00 1.00 7.98
C GLU A 67 0.51 0.69 7.76
N GLU A 68 -0.40 1.47 8.36
CA GLU A 68 -1.81 1.52 7.95
C GLU A 68 -1.94 1.86 6.45
N GLY A 69 -1.04 2.68 5.89
CA GLY A 69 -0.98 3.02 4.47
C GLY A 69 -0.61 1.80 3.62
N LEU A 70 0.38 1.05 4.08
CA LEU A 70 0.78 -0.21 3.46
C LEU A 70 -0.35 -1.24 3.46
N ARG A 71 -1.07 -1.39 4.58
CA ARG A 71 -2.20 -2.33 4.66
C ARG A 71 -3.30 -2.00 3.64
N THR A 72 -3.62 -0.72 3.46
CA THR A 72 -4.58 -0.30 2.42
C THR A 72 -4.06 -0.65 1.02
N ALA A 73 -2.80 -0.34 0.72
CA ALA A 73 -2.21 -0.63 -0.60
C ALA A 73 -2.19 -2.15 -0.91
N LEU A 74 -1.89 -2.99 0.09
CA LEU A 74 -1.91 -4.46 -0.03
C LEU A 74 -3.33 -5.00 -0.24
N ARG A 75 -4.34 -4.45 0.46
CA ARG A 75 -5.75 -4.81 0.23
C ARG A 75 -6.21 -4.46 -1.18
N ASP A 76 -5.84 -3.28 -1.67
CA ASP A 76 -6.18 -2.86 -3.03
C ASP A 76 -5.52 -3.77 -4.07
N LEU A 77 -4.24 -4.13 -3.86
CA LEU A 77 -3.54 -5.10 -4.71
C LEU A 77 -4.20 -6.49 -4.67
N HIS A 78 -4.56 -6.99 -3.49
CA HIS A 78 -5.21 -8.28 -3.33
C HIS A 78 -6.55 -8.35 -4.07
N ALA A 79 -7.38 -7.31 -3.94
CA ALA A 79 -8.64 -7.21 -4.67
C ALA A 79 -8.41 -7.13 -6.19
N ALA A 80 -7.36 -6.43 -6.64
CA ALA A 80 -7.05 -6.31 -8.05
C ALA A 80 -6.52 -7.63 -8.64
N ILE A 81 -5.72 -8.41 -7.90
CA ILE A 81 -5.28 -9.76 -8.28
C ILE A 81 -6.49 -10.70 -8.43
N ALA A 82 -7.42 -10.68 -7.47
CA ALA A 82 -8.64 -11.48 -7.56
C ALA A 82 -9.48 -11.16 -8.81
N ARG A 83 -9.50 -9.90 -9.26
CA ARG A 83 -10.15 -9.50 -10.52
C ARG A 83 -9.38 -9.94 -11.76
N ALA A 84 -8.05 -9.88 -11.72
CA ALA A 84 -7.20 -10.31 -12.84
C ALA A 84 -7.22 -11.83 -13.06
N ALA A 85 -7.46 -12.63 -12.01
CA ALA A 85 -7.71 -14.06 -12.18
C ALA A 85 -8.91 -14.37 -13.10
N ILE A 86 -9.82 -13.40 -13.27
CA ILE A 86 -11.00 -13.51 -14.15
C ILE A 86 -10.67 -13.06 -15.60
N GLY A 87 -9.54 -12.37 -15.82
CA GLY A 87 -9.12 -11.88 -17.13
C GLY A 87 -7.60 -11.82 -17.24
N ASP A 88 -7.04 -12.72 -18.05
CA ASP A 88 -5.62 -13.02 -18.22
C ASP A 88 -4.73 -11.77 -18.40
N ARG A 89 -4.19 -11.25 -17.29
CA ARG A 89 -3.30 -10.08 -17.26
C ARG A 89 -2.01 -10.45 -16.52
N PRO A 90 -0.83 -10.09 -17.03
CA PRO A 90 0.44 -10.56 -16.48
C PRO A 90 0.96 -9.79 -15.25
N LEU A 91 0.42 -8.59 -14.94
CA LEU A 91 0.84 -7.82 -13.75
C LEU A 91 -0.26 -6.90 -13.23
N VAL A 92 -0.37 -6.77 -11.90
CA VAL A 92 -1.40 -5.96 -11.23
C VAL A 92 -0.79 -5.06 -10.13
N ARG A 93 -1.41 -3.90 -9.90
CA ARG A 93 -0.89 -2.86 -9.00
C ARG A 93 -1.96 -2.40 -8.00
N GLY A 94 -1.58 -2.30 -6.72
CA GLY A 94 -2.30 -1.58 -5.67
C GLY A 94 -1.66 -0.21 -5.39
N GLN A 95 -2.44 0.77 -4.95
CA GLN A 95 -1.95 2.13 -4.73
C GLN A 95 -2.65 2.78 -3.55
N THR A 96 -1.91 3.57 -2.77
CA THR A 96 -2.49 4.54 -1.84
C THR A 96 -2.04 5.94 -2.20
N SER A 97 -3.00 6.82 -2.48
CA SER A 97 -2.79 8.27 -2.65
C SER A 97 -3.60 9.04 -1.60
N ASN A 98 -2.96 9.99 -0.93
CA ASN A 98 -3.61 10.86 0.06
C ASN A 98 -4.04 12.20 -0.56
N GLU A 99 -4.58 12.17 -1.77
CA GLU A 99 -4.86 13.38 -2.58
C GLU A 99 -6.30 13.90 -2.43
N ARG A 100 -7.08 13.29 -1.53
CA ARG A 100 -8.52 13.55 -1.36
C ARG A 100 -8.89 14.83 -0.60
N ASP A 101 -7.92 15.66 -0.20
CA ASP A 101 -8.19 16.85 0.64
C ASP A 101 -8.00 18.20 -0.06
N ARG A 102 -7.73 18.23 -1.38
CA ARG A 102 -7.52 19.49 -2.12
C ARG A 102 -8.78 20.18 -2.64
N ARG A 103 -9.99 19.61 -2.50
CA ARG A 103 -11.24 20.19 -3.04
C ARG A 103 -12.18 20.78 -1.98
N ARG A 104 -11.68 21.30 -0.86
CA ARG A 104 -12.53 21.93 0.17
C ARG A 104 -12.05 23.29 0.71
N THR A 105 -10.97 23.89 0.19
CA THR A 105 -10.43 25.15 0.73
C THR A 105 -10.40 26.32 -0.25
N GLU A 106 -11.29 26.35 -1.24
CA GLU A 106 -11.48 27.54 -2.08
C GLU A 106 -12.97 27.94 -2.06
N THR A 107 -13.33 28.74 -1.07
CA THR A 107 -14.50 29.63 -1.13
C THR A 107 -13.93 31.03 -0.88
N PRO A 108 -13.92 31.93 -1.88
CA PRO A 108 -13.48 33.29 -1.66
C PRO A 108 -14.54 34.05 -0.85
N ALA A 109 -14.06 34.91 0.05
CA ALA A 109 -14.85 35.90 0.76
C ALA A 109 -15.36 37.00 -0.17
#